data_AF-A0A242CI46-F1
#
_entry.id   AF-A0A242CI46-F1
#
_cell.length_a   1.000
_cell.length_b   1.000
_cell.length_c   1.000
_cell.angle_alpha   90.00
_cell.angle_beta   90.00
_cell.angle_gamma   90.00
#
_symmetry.space_group_name_H-M   'P 1'
#
loop_
_entity.id
_entity.type
_entity.pdbx_description
1 polymer ?
#
loop_
_entity_poly.entity_id
_entity_poly.type
_entity_poly.pdbx_seq_one_letter_code
_entity_poly.pdbx_strand_id
1 'polypeptide(L)'
;MKKKIYLLSFSLLLLAGFTTFIVYNKTKAQTQHSEEAQVKKQTLDKESIEQSKKKLSAKEVEAFSIDLKNADAETIYKTFNESNADSIIGRFEMYHDDSERILVSPDGTILSGQVIIDEYGTEVDSNTDKNSISIKELKDLVLLHKQKIDELATQNDSVE
;
A
#
# COMPACT_ATOMS: atom_id res chain seq x y z
N MET A 1 -10.62 62.00 -53.03
CA MET A 1 -11.05 60.73 -52.38
C MET A 1 -9.97 60.00 -51.58
N LYS A 2 -8.68 60.37 -51.61
CA LYS A 2 -7.63 59.61 -50.89
C LYS A 2 -7.61 59.80 -49.35
N LYS A 3 -8.07 60.95 -48.82
CA LYS A 3 -8.04 61.24 -47.36
C LYS A 3 -9.00 60.39 -46.52
N LYS A 4 -10.11 59.89 -47.09
CA LYS A 4 -11.11 59.08 -46.37
C LYS A 4 -10.67 57.62 -46.17
N ILE A 5 -9.77 57.13 -47.03
CA ILE A 5 -9.26 55.75 -46.97
C ILE A 5 -8.25 55.61 -45.82
N TYR A 6 -7.38 56.60 -45.62
CA TYR A 6 -6.44 56.63 -44.49
C TYR A 6 -7.14 56.70 -43.13
N LEU A 7 -8.28 57.38 -43.04
CA LEU A 7 -9.03 57.47 -41.79
C LEU A 7 -9.67 56.11 -41.42
N LEU A 8 -10.19 55.39 -42.41
CA LEU A 8 -10.76 54.06 -42.23
C LEU A 8 -9.71 53.02 -41.86
N SER A 9 -8.53 53.03 -42.51
CA SER A 9 -7.44 52.11 -42.18
C SER A 9 -6.79 52.43 -40.83
N PHE A 10 -6.69 53.71 -40.44
CA PHE A 10 -6.21 54.10 -39.13
C PHE A 10 -7.18 53.71 -38.00
N SER A 11 -8.49 53.84 -38.22
CA SER A 11 -9.51 53.38 -37.27
C SER A 11 -9.51 51.86 -37.09
N LEU A 12 -9.26 51.10 -38.16
CA LEU A 12 -9.17 49.64 -38.08
C LEU A 12 -7.95 49.18 -37.28
N LEU A 13 -6.81 49.85 -37.45
CA LEU A 13 -5.56 49.58 -36.71
C LEU A 13 -5.70 49.87 -35.21
N LEU A 14 -6.40 50.95 -34.84
CA LEU A 14 -6.66 51.26 -33.43
C LEU A 14 -7.57 50.23 -32.74
N LEU A 15 -8.59 49.72 -33.43
CA LEU A 15 -9.44 48.66 -32.89
C LEU A 15 -8.67 47.35 -32.65
N ALA A 16 -7.81 46.95 -33.58
CA ALA A 16 -7.00 45.74 -33.44
C ALA A 16 -5.95 45.84 -32.30
N GLY A 17 -5.41 47.05 -32.06
CA GLY A 17 -4.51 47.32 -30.93
C GLY A 17 -5.24 47.26 -29.58
N PHE A 18 -6.48 47.74 -29.50
CA PHE A 18 -7.25 47.74 -28.26
C PHE A 18 -7.68 46.34 -27.84
N THR A 19 -8.10 45.49 -28.79
CA THR A 19 -8.51 44.11 -28.47
C THR A 19 -7.34 43.25 -27.99
N THR A 20 -6.15 43.41 -28.59
CA THR A 20 -4.94 42.69 -28.16
C THR A 20 -4.44 43.17 -26.79
N PHE A 21 -4.50 44.46 -26.50
CA PHE A 21 -4.14 45.01 -25.17
C PHE A 21 -5.08 44.54 -24.06
N ILE A 22 -6.39 44.50 -24.29
CA ILE A 22 -7.38 44.02 -23.30
C ILE A 22 -7.21 42.52 -23.04
N VAL A 23 -7.03 41.71 -24.08
CA VAL A 23 -6.82 40.26 -23.90
C VAL A 23 -5.54 39.99 -23.12
N TYR A 24 -4.44 40.68 -23.44
CA TYR A 24 -3.14 40.48 -22.78
C TYR A 24 -3.14 40.91 -21.30
N ASN A 25 -3.80 42.02 -20.96
CA ASN A 25 -3.92 42.44 -19.56
C ASN A 25 -4.90 41.56 -18.77
N LYS A 26 -5.97 41.05 -19.40
CA LYS A 26 -6.91 40.13 -18.74
C LYS A 26 -6.28 38.78 -18.42
N THR A 27 -5.41 38.25 -19.30
CA THR A 27 -4.65 37.03 -19.00
C THR A 27 -3.60 37.25 -17.91
N LYS A 28 -2.88 38.39 -17.88
CA LYS A 28 -1.92 38.70 -16.80
C LYS A 28 -2.58 38.84 -15.42
N ALA A 29 -3.75 39.48 -15.35
CA ALA A 29 -4.49 39.61 -14.09
C ALA A 29 -5.05 38.27 -13.60
N GLN A 30 -5.39 37.36 -14.52
CA GLN A 30 -5.89 36.03 -14.19
C GLN A 30 -4.76 35.06 -13.78
N THR A 31 -3.55 35.19 -14.33
CA THR A 31 -2.39 34.37 -13.90
C THR A 31 -1.87 34.79 -12.52
N GLN A 32 -1.82 36.08 -12.19
CA GLN A 32 -1.38 36.52 -10.85
C GLN A 32 -2.32 36.05 -9.72
N HIS A 33 -3.65 36.08 -9.94
CA HIS A 33 -4.60 35.60 -8.94
C HIS A 33 -4.61 34.06 -8.80
N SER A 34 -4.18 33.34 -9.83
CA SER A 34 -4.10 31.88 -9.82
C SER A 34 -2.83 31.36 -9.13
N GLU A 35 -1.70 32.06 -9.26
CA GLU A 35 -0.44 31.67 -8.61
C GLU A 35 -0.47 31.87 -7.09
N GLU A 36 -0.99 33.00 -6.60
CA GLU A 36 -1.10 33.23 -5.15
C GLU A 36 -2.11 32.28 -4.47
N ALA A 37 -3.18 31.90 -5.17
CA ALA A 37 -4.16 30.95 -4.67
C ALA A 37 -3.68 29.49 -4.70
N GLN A 38 -2.82 29.12 -5.67
CA GLN A 38 -2.21 27.78 -5.72
C GLN A 38 -1.17 27.59 -4.61
N VAL A 39 -0.29 28.58 -4.38
CA VAL A 39 0.77 28.44 -3.37
C VAL A 39 0.19 28.30 -1.96
N LYS A 40 -0.85 29.07 -1.60
CA LYS A 40 -1.49 29.00 -0.27
C LYS A 40 -2.30 27.72 -0.03
N LYS A 41 -2.99 27.19 -1.04
CA LYS A 41 -3.71 25.91 -0.91
C LYS A 41 -2.75 24.72 -0.81
N GLN A 42 -1.62 24.77 -1.51
CA GLN A 42 -0.64 23.68 -1.50
C GLN A 42 0.18 23.60 -0.19
N THR A 43 0.27 24.69 0.59
CA THR A 43 0.93 24.65 1.92
C THR A 43 0.00 24.12 3.01
N LEU A 44 -1.28 24.49 2.98
CA LEU A 44 -2.30 23.99 3.93
C LEU A 44 -2.62 22.50 3.73
N ASP A 45 -2.53 21.98 2.51
CA ASP A 45 -2.75 20.56 2.24
C ASP A 45 -1.57 19.69 2.69
N LYS A 46 -0.32 20.19 2.64
CA LYS A 46 0.84 19.40 3.06
C LYS A 46 0.87 19.16 4.58
N GLU A 47 0.57 20.17 5.40
CA GLU A 47 0.48 19.99 6.85
C GLU A 47 -0.72 19.12 7.25
N SER A 48 -1.85 19.23 6.55
CA SER A 48 -3.03 18.39 6.82
C SER A 48 -2.81 16.94 6.38
N ILE A 49 -2.10 16.69 5.28
CA ILE A 49 -1.72 15.35 4.83
C ILE A 49 -0.62 14.76 5.72
N GLU A 50 0.38 15.55 6.15
CA GLU A 50 1.39 15.10 7.11
C GLU A 50 0.78 14.81 8.49
N GLN A 51 -0.12 15.65 9.01
CA GLN A 51 -0.83 15.37 10.26
C GLN A 51 -1.77 14.17 10.13
N SER A 52 -2.41 13.95 8.99
CA SER A 52 -3.24 12.77 8.75
C SER A 52 -2.39 11.49 8.69
N LYS A 53 -1.21 11.53 8.04
CA LYS A 53 -0.23 10.44 8.09
C LYS A 53 0.30 10.20 9.50
N LYS A 54 0.56 11.26 10.28
CA LYS A 54 1.02 11.16 11.67
C LYS A 54 -0.04 10.67 12.65
N LYS A 55 -1.33 10.84 12.32
CA LYS A 55 -2.45 10.39 13.16
C LYS A 55 -2.91 8.97 12.82
N LEU A 56 -2.63 8.49 11.61
CA LEU A 56 -2.80 7.08 11.23
C LEU A 56 -1.72 6.16 11.80
N SER A 57 -0.53 6.67 12.11
CA SER A 57 0.56 5.87 12.72
C SER A 57 0.33 5.48 14.19
N ALA A 58 -0.85 5.80 14.75
CA ALA A 58 -1.26 5.39 16.10
C ALA A 58 -2.48 4.46 16.09
N LYS A 59 -2.93 4.00 14.92
CA LYS A 59 -3.69 2.76 14.84
C LYS A 59 -2.63 1.68 14.81
N GLU A 60 -2.57 0.84 15.85
CA GLU A 60 -1.86 -0.44 15.76
C GLU A 60 -2.40 -1.14 14.51
N VAL A 61 -1.71 -0.98 13.38
CA VAL A 61 -1.89 -1.86 12.24
C VAL A 61 -1.35 -3.17 12.76
N GLU A 62 -2.26 -4.04 13.24
CA GLU A 62 -1.92 -5.41 13.54
C GLU A 62 -1.09 -5.92 12.36
N ALA A 63 0.14 -6.37 12.65
CA ALA A 63 1.02 -6.86 11.62
C ALA A 63 0.26 -7.97 10.88
N PHE A 64 0.12 -7.85 9.56
CA PHE A 64 -0.56 -8.84 8.74
C PHE A 64 0.00 -10.25 8.98
N SER A 65 1.30 -10.35 9.23
CA SER A 65 2.06 -11.58 9.40
C SER A 65 2.32 -11.90 10.86
N ILE A 66 2.20 -13.18 11.21
CA ILE A 66 2.63 -13.71 12.52
C ILE A 66 4.13 -13.99 12.53
N ASP A 67 4.77 -13.79 13.68
CA ASP A 67 6.19 -14.13 13.87
C ASP A 67 6.35 -15.63 14.17
N LEU A 68 6.34 -16.45 13.11
CA LEU A 68 6.49 -17.90 13.26
C LEU A 68 7.88 -18.30 13.77
N LYS A 69 8.94 -17.51 13.53
CA LYS A 69 10.30 -17.88 13.95
C LYS A 69 10.44 -18.08 15.46
N ASN A 70 9.59 -17.38 16.22
CA ASN A 70 9.55 -17.44 17.68
C ASN A 70 8.25 -18.04 18.22
N ALA A 71 7.41 -18.62 17.34
CA ALA A 71 6.14 -19.19 17.74
C ALA A 71 6.32 -20.51 18.48
N ASP A 72 5.49 -20.74 19.50
CA ASP A 72 5.40 -22.02 20.17
C ASP A 72 4.52 -23.02 19.40
N ALA A 73 4.54 -24.28 19.84
CA ALA A 73 3.78 -25.37 19.22
C ALA A 73 2.27 -25.08 19.16
N GLU A 74 1.72 -24.41 20.18
CA GLU A 74 0.28 -24.09 20.26
C GLU A 74 -0.09 -23.03 19.23
N THR A 75 0.73 -22.00 19.08
CA THR A 75 0.56 -20.94 18.09
C THR A 75 0.64 -21.51 16.66
N ILE A 76 1.63 -22.36 16.40
CA ILE A 76 1.78 -23.04 15.10
C ILE A 76 0.54 -23.89 14.81
N TYR A 77 0.13 -24.74 15.76
CA TYR A 77 -1.04 -25.59 15.60
C TYR A 77 -2.32 -24.79 15.36
N LYS A 78 -2.58 -23.73 16.14
CA LYS A 78 -3.77 -22.87 15.96
C LYS A 78 -3.78 -22.15 14.62
N THR A 79 -2.62 -21.74 14.12
CA THR A 79 -2.50 -21.03 12.84
C THR A 79 -2.90 -21.92 11.67
N PHE A 80 -2.41 -23.16 11.63
CA PHE A 80 -2.66 -24.07 10.52
C PHE A 80 -3.90 -24.93 10.72
N ASN A 81 -4.22 -25.26 11.96
CA ASN A 81 -5.38 -26.04 12.39
C ASN A 81 -5.56 -27.34 11.58
N GLU A 82 -4.46 -28.06 11.36
CA GLU A 82 -4.42 -29.32 10.60
C GLU A 82 -4.39 -30.54 11.54
N SER A 83 -4.65 -31.73 10.99
CA SER A 83 -4.76 -32.99 11.74
C SER A 83 -3.48 -33.48 12.43
N ASN A 84 -2.30 -32.97 12.06
CA ASN A 84 -1.01 -33.27 12.68
C ASN A 84 0.10 -32.42 12.04
N ALA A 85 1.31 -32.50 12.59
CA ALA A 85 2.48 -31.81 12.07
C ALA A 85 2.83 -32.21 10.62
N ASP A 86 2.67 -33.47 10.25
CA ASP A 86 2.99 -33.93 8.88
C ASP A 86 2.02 -33.35 7.85
N SER A 87 0.76 -33.13 8.25
CA SER A 87 -0.26 -32.48 7.41
C SER A 87 0.07 -31.01 7.18
N ILE A 88 0.53 -30.32 8.23
CA ILE A 88 1.05 -28.94 8.11
C ILE A 88 2.23 -28.91 7.13
N ILE A 89 3.21 -29.81 7.29
CA ILE A 89 4.37 -29.90 6.37
C ILE A 89 3.91 -30.18 4.93
N GLY A 90 2.96 -31.10 4.76
CA GLY A 90 2.39 -31.48 3.47
C GLY A 90 1.78 -30.30 2.71
N ARG A 91 1.16 -29.34 3.42
CA ARG A 91 0.65 -28.10 2.82
C ARG A 91 1.75 -27.29 2.12
N PHE A 92 3.00 -27.41 2.57
CA PHE A 92 4.13 -26.69 1.99
C PHE A 92 4.89 -27.50 0.92
N GLU A 93 4.48 -28.72 0.60
CA GLU A 93 5.07 -29.50 -0.50
C GLU A 93 4.65 -28.97 -1.88
N MET A 94 3.55 -28.20 -1.94
CA MET A 94 3.12 -27.52 -3.18
C MET A 94 4.09 -26.42 -3.63
N TYR A 95 4.94 -25.93 -2.74
CA TYR A 95 5.97 -24.97 -3.07
C TYR A 95 7.23 -25.71 -3.54
N HIS A 96 7.71 -25.35 -4.72
CA HIS A 96 8.83 -26.03 -5.37
C HIS A 96 10.20 -25.57 -4.84
N ASP A 97 10.26 -24.45 -4.11
CA ASP A 97 11.50 -23.87 -3.61
C ASP A 97 11.43 -23.65 -2.10
N ASP A 98 12.19 -24.48 -1.37
CA ASP A 98 12.29 -24.39 0.09
C ASP A 98 12.97 -23.09 0.58
N SER A 99 13.67 -22.37 -0.30
CA SER A 99 14.27 -21.07 0.02
C SER A 99 13.30 -19.89 -0.15
N GLU A 100 12.14 -20.12 -0.78
CA GLU A 100 11.10 -19.11 -0.96
C GLU A 100 10.66 -18.55 0.40
N ARG A 101 10.61 -17.23 0.50
CA ARG A 101 10.17 -16.53 1.71
C ARG A 101 8.67 -16.28 1.63
N ILE A 102 7.98 -16.63 2.70
CA ILE A 102 6.53 -16.47 2.81
C ILE A 102 6.16 -15.64 4.03
N LEU A 103 4.96 -15.07 3.97
CA LEU A 103 4.25 -14.49 5.10
C LEU A 103 3.05 -15.37 5.42
N VAL A 104 2.84 -15.62 6.71
CA VAL A 104 1.68 -16.34 7.19
C VAL A 104 0.87 -15.38 8.03
N SER A 105 -0.42 -15.23 7.74
CA SER A 105 -1.34 -14.44 8.54
C SER A 105 -1.88 -15.24 9.72
N PRO A 106 -2.51 -14.60 10.72
CA PRO A 106 -3.06 -15.28 11.89
C PRO A 106 -4.08 -16.38 11.58
N ASP A 107 -4.75 -16.31 10.43
CA ASP A 107 -5.73 -17.29 9.96
C ASP A 107 -5.11 -18.43 9.11
N GLY A 108 -3.78 -18.46 8.97
CA GLY A 108 -3.07 -19.46 8.18
C GLY A 108 -3.10 -19.22 6.66
N THR A 109 -3.53 -18.03 6.19
CA THR A 109 -3.30 -17.63 4.80
C THR A 109 -1.81 -17.42 4.55
N ILE A 110 -1.32 -17.91 3.42
CA ILE A 110 0.11 -17.84 3.05
C ILE A 110 0.25 -16.92 1.84
N LEU A 111 1.14 -15.93 1.94
CA LEU A 111 1.50 -15.03 0.84
C LEU A 111 2.98 -15.16 0.50
N SER A 112 3.28 -15.00 -0.78
CA SER A 112 4.64 -14.91 -1.30
C SER A 112 4.78 -13.70 -2.22
N GLY A 113 5.95 -13.06 -2.19
CA GLY A 113 6.23 -11.83 -2.93
C GLY A 113 5.54 -10.61 -2.33
N GLN A 114 5.26 -9.63 -3.19
CA GLN A 114 4.63 -8.36 -2.82
C GLN A 114 3.12 -8.39 -3.11
N VAL A 115 2.30 -8.06 -2.12
CA VAL A 115 0.84 -8.07 -2.20
C VAL A 115 0.25 -6.84 -1.51
N ILE A 116 -0.83 -6.29 -2.07
CA ILE A 116 -1.67 -5.28 -1.42
C ILE A 116 -2.77 -6.02 -0.66
N ILE A 117 -2.82 -5.86 0.66
CA ILE A 117 -3.68 -6.68 1.55
C ILE A 117 -4.98 -5.99 1.97
N ASP A 118 -5.16 -4.70 1.67
CA ASP A 118 -6.38 -3.98 2.02
C ASP A 118 -6.77 -2.90 1.00
N GLU A 119 -7.98 -2.35 1.17
CA GLU A 119 -8.53 -1.25 0.38
C GLU A 119 -7.79 0.09 0.57
N TYR A 120 -6.95 0.20 1.60
CA TYR A 120 -6.14 1.38 1.91
C TYR A 120 -4.78 1.38 1.19
N GLY A 121 -4.47 0.29 0.48
CA GLY A 121 -3.21 0.13 -0.24
C GLY A 121 -2.05 -0.29 0.65
N THR A 122 -2.32 -0.98 1.78
CA THR A 122 -1.25 -1.55 2.60
C THR A 122 -0.53 -2.63 1.82
N GLU A 123 0.74 -2.38 1.53
CA GLU A 123 1.63 -3.32 0.83
C GLU A 123 2.43 -4.13 1.85
N VAL A 124 2.52 -5.44 1.61
CA VAL A 124 3.41 -6.35 2.32
C VAL A 124 4.29 -7.08 1.31
N ASP A 125 5.54 -7.36 1.67
CA ASP A 125 6.48 -8.08 0.83
C ASP A 125 7.22 -9.12 1.66
N SER A 126 7.07 -10.40 1.29
CA SER A 126 7.72 -11.50 2.00
C SER A 126 9.25 -11.48 1.95
N ASN A 127 9.85 -10.70 1.05
CA ASN A 127 11.31 -10.56 0.96
C ASN A 127 11.87 -9.54 1.96
N THR A 128 11.06 -8.58 2.41
CA THR A 128 11.52 -7.46 3.24
C THR A 128 10.87 -7.44 4.62
N ASP A 129 9.72 -8.09 4.78
CA ASP A 129 9.01 -8.16 6.05
C ASP A 129 9.79 -8.97 7.10
N LYS A 130 9.85 -8.44 8.33
CA LYS A 130 10.60 -9.02 9.45
C LYS A 130 10.10 -10.41 9.89
N ASN A 131 8.80 -10.65 9.78
CA ASN A 131 8.12 -11.87 10.19
C ASN A 131 8.13 -12.92 9.06
N SER A 132 8.66 -12.58 7.87
CA SER A 132 8.82 -13.55 6.80
C SER A 132 9.70 -14.72 7.24
N ILE A 133 9.34 -15.93 6.79
CA ILE A 133 10.06 -17.17 7.08
C ILE A 133 10.24 -17.91 5.75
N SER A 134 11.38 -18.59 5.57
CA SER A 134 11.50 -19.50 4.43
C SER A 134 10.69 -20.75 4.64
N ILE A 135 10.26 -21.39 3.56
CA ILE A 135 9.51 -22.65 3.62
C ILE A 135 10.30 -23.73 4.35
N LYS A 136 11.62 -23.80 4.14
CA LYS A 136 12.50 -24.69 4.87
C LYS A 136 12.46 -24.44 6.38
N GLU A 137 12.65 -23.18 6.79
CA GLU A 137 12.65 -22.81 8.21
C GLU A 137 11.31 -23.16 8.86
N LEU A 138 10.20 -22.98 8.16
CA LEU A 138 8.88 -23.33 8.66
C LEU A 138 8.71 -24.85 8.81
N LYS A 139 9.11 -25.64 7.80
CA LYS A 139 9.08 -27.11 7.89
C LYS A 139 9.94 -27.61 9.05
N ASP A 140 11.15 -27.07 9.19
CA ASP A 140 12.08 -27.40 10.28
C ASP A 140 11.47 -27.05 11.65
N LEU A 141 10.78 -25.91 11.77
CA LEU A 141 10.10 -25.48 12.99
C LEU A 141 8.91 -26.37 13.34
N VAL A 142 8.08 -26.74 12.35
CA VAL A 142 6.97 -27.68 12.56
C VAL A 142 7.50 -29.03 13.01
N LEU A 143 8.60 -29.50 12.41
CA LEU A 143 9.25 -30.75 12.81
C LEU A 143 9.81 -30.68 14.24
N LEU A 144 10.41 -29.55 14.63
CA LEU A 144 10.89 -29.31 16.00
C LEU A 144 9.76 -29.45 17.02
N HIS A 145 8.57 -28.97 16.70
CA HIS A 145 7.39 -29.01 17.56
C HIS A 145 6.46 -30.21 17.31
N LYS A 146 6.86 -31.15 16.45
CA LYS A 146 6.03 -32.25 15.95
C LYS A 146 5.24 -32.96 17.04
N GLN A 147 5.93 -33.49 18.06
CA GLN A 147 5.28 -34.24 19.13
C GLN A 147 4.17 -33.43 19.80
N LYS A 148 4.42 -32.14 20.08
CA LYS A 148 3.44 -31.31 20.78
C LYS A 148 2.26 -30.94 19.89
N ILE A 149 2.50 -30.68 18.61
CA ILE A 149 1.45 -30.44 17.61
C ILE A 149 0.57 -31.69 17.45
N ASP A 150 1.17 -32.88 17.35
CA ASP A 150 0.45 -34.15 17.22
C ASP A 150 -0.41 -34.45 18.46
N GLU A 151 0.10 -34.14 19.67
CA GLU A 151 -0.68 -34.22 20.92
C GLU A 151 -1.88 -33.27 20.92
N LEU A 152 -1.70 -32.02 20.48
CA LEU A 152 -2.78 -31.02 20.42
C LEU A 152 -3.86 -31.40 19.42
N ALA A 153 -3.47 -31.92 18.25
CA ALA A 153 -4.41 -32.41 17.24
C ALA A 153 -5.28 -33.55 17.79
N THR A 154 -4.66 -34.53 18.45
CA THR A 154 -5.38 -35.67 19.03
C THR A 154 -6.37 -35.22 20.13
N GLN A 155 -6.02 -34.21 20.92
CA GLN A 155 -6.87 -33.66 21.97
C GLN A 155 -8.10 -32.94 21.40
N ASN A 156 -7.95 -32.25 20.27
CA ASN A 156 -9.08 -31.59 19.62
C ASN A 156 -9.97 -32.58 18.85
N ASP A 157 -9.37 -33.59 18.19
CA ASP A 157 -10.12 -34.64 17.48
C ASP A 157 -10.99 -35.50 18.40
N SER A 158 -10.68 -35.55 19.70
CA SER A 158 -11.44 -36.32 20.70
C SER A 158 -12.57 -35.52 21.36
N VAL A 159 -12.75 -34.25 20.98
CA VAL A 159 -13.77 -33.34 21.54
C VAL A 159 -14.90 -33.04 20.54
N GLU A 160 -14.75 -33.38 19.25
CA GLU A 160 -15.85 -33.41 18.25
C GLU A 160 -16.64 -34.73 18.25
#